data_AF-A0A932JJ40-F1
#
_entry.id   AF-A0A932JJ40-F1
#
_cell.length_a   1.000
_cell.length_b   1.000
_cell.length_c   1.000
_cell.angle_alpha   90.00
_cell.angle_beta   90.00
_cell.angle_gamma   90.00
#
_symmetry.space_group_name_H-M   'P 1'
#
loop_
_entity.id
_entity.type
_entity.pdbx_description
1 polymer ?
#
loop_
_entity_poly.entity_id
_entity_poly.type
_entity_poly.pdbx_seq_one_letter_code
_entity_poly.pdbx_strand_id
1 'polypeptide(L)'
;MRSLLAMALSLVLFGGTTLVAQPYEGFRGMSLTFDSDRVFYLSPKDRVDVIVVFNRMGKTAKRQATSGTMLKMIRVIDLKPSESDPGKTIVYFQLNPAEAEFLEAASHYGSLWLSLRKAGDVEDAPMQFLNWSMILESELSIVRADAKPTQRILTRGGRASDAVLAEVGGRMRESYPALSVPLASDKAMFVRPGDRIDVLATVRAGTKSHPITVTVLQNIPVLDNRKSETEAGQNILLLALNFGEIQYAALAWDTAEIQILSRHKSDEQTSRRDPVNLDKW
;
A
#
# COMPACT_ATOMS: atom_id res chain seq x y z
N MET A 1 59.37 35.66 -21.58
CA MET A 1 57.92 35.92 -21.65
C MET A 1 57.21 34.60 -21.35
N ARG A 2 57.17 34.08 -20.12
CA ARG A 2 56.34 34.47 -18.97
C ARG A 2 54.89 34.84 -19.35
N SER A 3 53.99 33.94 -18.94
CA SER A 3 52.63 34.19 -18.43
C SER A 3 51.57 34.68 -19.40
N LEU A 4 50.52 33.85 -19.58
CA LEU A 4 49.10 34.20 -19.77
C LEU A 4 48.42 33.22 -20.73
N LEU A 5 48.20 31.95 -20.33
CA LEU A 5 47.09 31.15 -20.87
C LEU A 5 46.77 29.91 -20.03
N ALA A 6 46.75 30.05 -18.70
CA ALA A 6 46.30 28.99 -17.80
C ALA A 6 45.43 29.61 -16.70
N MET A 7 44.32 30.24 -17.08
CA MET A 7 43.36 30.77 -16.12
C MET A 7 41.96 30.95 -16.74
N ALA A 8 41.32 29.84 -17.12
CA ALA A 8 39.87 29.79 -17.36
C ALA A 8 39.38 28.33 -17.34
N LEU A 9 39.77 27.56 -16.33
CA LEU A 9 39.13 26.27 -16.04
C LEU A 9 39.03 26.09 -14.53
N SER A 10 38.21 26.93 -13.91
CA SER A 10 37.72 26.69 -12.56
C SER A 10 36.32 27.29 -12.48
N LEU A 11 35.38 26.66 -13.19
CA LEU A 11 33.96 26.90 -13.01
C LEU A 11 33.43 25.82 -12.06
N VAL A 12 33.52 26.15 -10.77
CA VAL A 12 32.66 25.73 -9.67
C VAL A 12 31.73 24.54 -9.97
N LEU A 13 32.24 23.34 -9.67
CA LEU A 13 31.43 22.15 -9.38
C LEU A 13 30.89 22.28 -7.95
N PHE A 14 29.83 23.07 -7.74
CA PHE A 14 29.05 23.04 -6.50
C PHE A 14 27.59 23.39 -6.80
N GLY A 15 26.69 22.46 -6.48
CA GLY A 15 25.24 22.67 -6.53
C GLY A 15 24.57 22.06 -7.76
N GLY A 16 24.47 20.73 -7.81
CA GLY A 16 23.54 20.06 -8.72
C GLY A 16 22.11 20.44 -8.33
N THR A 17 21.56 21.48 -8.94
CA THR A 17 20.13 21.74 -8.91
C THR A 17 19.45 20.63 -9.70
N THR A 18 19.03 19.56 -9.01
CA THR A 18 18.14 18.56 -9.61
C THR A 18 16.85 19.30 -9.96
N LEU A 19 16.73 19.70 -11.23
CA LEU A 19 15.53 20.28 -11.79
C LEU A 19 14.37 19.32 -11.48
N VAL A 20 13.49 19.73 -10.58
CA VAL A 20 12.20 19.07 -10.39
C VAL A 20 11.52 19.13 -11.75
N ALA A 21 11.16 17.97 -12.30
CA ALA A 21 10.53 17.92 -13.61
C ALA A 21 9.29 18.84 -13.61
N GLN A 22 9.15 19.70 -14.62
CA GLN A 22 8.02 20.61 -14.67
C GLN A 22 6.72 19.86 -15.05
N PRO A 23 5.57 20.23 -14.46
CA PRO A 23 4.28 19.72 -14.91
C PRO A 23 4.02 20.05 -16.39
N TYR A 24 3.28 19.20 -17.10
CA TYR A 24 2.82 19.52 -18.45
C TYR A 24 1.87 20.74 -18.45
N GLU A 25 1.69 21.32 -19.64
CA GLU A 25 0.70 22.37 -19.86
C GLU A 25 -0.70 21.91 -19.41
N GLY A 26 -1.42 22.78 -18.69
CA GLY A 26 -2.72 22.47 -18.11
C GLY A 26 -2.69 21.71 -16.77
N PHE A 27 -1.53 21.22 -16.35
CA PHE A 27 -1.35 20.56 -15.04
C PHE A 27 -0.74 21.52 -14.00
N ARG A 28 -0.72 21.07 -12.75
CA ARG A 28 -0.16 21.70 -11.56
C ARG A 28 0.80 20.72 -10.91
N GLY A 29 1.89 21.26 -10.37
CA GLY A 29 2.78 20.52 -9.49
C GLY A 29 2.33 20.74 -8.06
N MET A 30 2.11 19.67 -7.31
CA MET A 30 1.78 19.75 -5.89
C MET A 30 2.70 18.81 -5.12
N SER A 31 3.18 19.23 -3.95
CA SER A 31 4.03 18.39 -3.10
C SER A 31 3.31 18.04 -1.81
N LEU A 32 3.39 16.78 -1.41
CA LEU A 32 3.00 16.33 -0.07
C LEU A 32 4.13 15.55 0.57
N THR A 33 4.16 15.58 1.90
CA THR A 33 5.18 14.89 2.69
C THR A 33 4.61 13.58 3.23
N PHE A 34 5.32 12.49 3.01
CA PHE A 34 4.99 11.15 3.51
C PHE A 34 6.14 10.60 4.37
N ASP A 35 5.86 9.60 5.20
CA ASP A 35 6.92 8.78 5.79
C ASP A 35 7.74 8.14 4.67
N SER A 36 9.07 8.21 4.74
CA SER A 36 9.95 7.63 3.72
C SER A 36 9.67 6.14 3.50
N ASP A 37 9.38 5.45 4.59
CA ASP A 37 8.98 4.05 4.62
C ASP A 37 7.64 3.76 3.91
N ARG A 38 6.77 4.75 3.72
CA ARG A 38 5.51 4.58 3.00
C ARG A 38 5.63 4.79 1.49
N VAL A 39 6.77 5.28 1.02
CA VAL A 39 6.95 5.70 -0.38
C VAL A 39 8.26 5.23 -0.98
N PHE A 40 9.06 4.41 -0.27
CA PHE A 40 10.38 3.95 -0.72
C PHE A 40 10.37 3.22 -2.08
N TYR A 41 9.23 2.63 -2.46
CA TYR A 41 9.07 1.84 -3.67
C TYR A 41 8.63 2.69 -4.87
N LEU A 42 8.35 3.97 -4.65
CA LEU A 42 7.98 4.91 -5.70
C LEU A 42 9.21 5.46 -6.40
N SER A 43 9.08 5.65 -7.70
CA SER A 43 10.05 6.29 -8.59
C SER A 43 9.40 7.42 -9.37
N PRO A 44 10.18 8.41 -9.83
CA PRO A 44 9.68 9.40 -10.77
C PRO A 44 9.04 8.72 -12.00
N LYS A 45 7.91 9.29 -12.46
CA LYS A 45 7.03 8.80 -13.54
C LYS A 45 6.09 7.66 -13.17
N ASP A 46 6.17 7.12 -11.95
CA ASP A 46 5.20 6.14 -11.48
C ASP A 46 3.79 6.72 -11.45
N ARG A 47 2.81 5.82 -11.54
CA ARG A 47 1.39 6.14 -11.42
C ARG A 47 0.89 5.59 -10.10
N VAL A 48 0.22 6.41 -9.32
CA VAL A 48 -0.28 6.03 -8.01
C VAL A 48 -1.77 6.33 -7.88
N ASP A 49 -2.42 5.57 -7.03
CA ASP A 49 -3.72 5.91 -6.47
C ASP A 49 -3.52 6.52 -5.09
N VAL A 50 -4.28 7.57 -4.78
CA VAL A 50 -4.27 8.23 -3.48
C VAL A 50 -5.49 7.75 -2.70
N ILE A 51 -5.24 7.08 -1.57
CA ILE A 51 -6.25 6.61 -0.64
C ILE A 51 -6.22 7.52 0.58
N VAL A 52 -7.38 7.99 1.00
CA VAL A 52 -7.54 8.71 2.27
C VAL A 52 -8.24 7.81 3.28
N VAL A 53 -7.75 7.84 4.52
CA VAL A 53 -8.40 7.25 5.67
C VAL A 53 -8.78 8.37 6.62
N PHE A 54 -10.07 8.50 6.94
CA PHE A 54 -10.59 9.56 7.78
C PHE A 54 -11.74 9.08 8.65
N ASN A 55 -12.00 9.84 9.71
CA ASN A 55 -13.11 9.55 10.63
C ASN A 55 -14.37 10.28 10.18
N ARG A 56 -15.40 9.53 9.81
CA ARG A 56 -16.73 10.07 9.49
C ARG A 56 -17.61 10.05 10.74
N MET A 57 -18.34 11.15 10.96
CA MET A 57 -19.43 11.17 11.95
C MET A 57 -20.63 10.40 11.38
N GLY A 58 -21.00 9.29 12.02
CA GLY A 58 -22.21 8.53 11.66
C GLY A 58 -23.50 9.25 12.07
N LYS A 59 -24.66 8.68 11.67
CA LYS A 59 -25.99 9.16 12.11
C LYS A 59 -26.15 9.09 13.63
N THR A 60 -25.60 8.05 14.23
CA THR A 60 -25.30 8.00 15.66
C THR A 60 -23.95 8.67 15.87
N ALA A 61 -23.78 9.48 16.91
CA ALA A 61 -22.57 10.26 17.25
C ALA A 61 -21.26 9.46 17.46
N LYS A 62 -21.20 8.20 17.01
CA LYS A 62 -20.01 7.38 16.91
C LYS A 62 -19.21 7.78 15.67
N ARG A 63 -17.91 8.01 15.88
CA ARG A 63 -16.93 8.16 14.80
C ARG A 63 -16.70 6.79 14.17
N GLN A 64 -16.76 6.72 12.85
CA GLN A 64 -16.45 5.53 12.07
C GLN A 64 -15.31 5.85 11.12
N ALA A 65 -14.21 5.12 11.24
CA ALA A 65 -13.14 5.21 10.27
C ALA A 65 -13.63 4.67 8.91
N THR A 66 -13.36 5.44 7.87
CA THR A 66 -13.74 5.18 6.49
C THR A 66 -12.51 5.38 5.61
N SER A 67 -12.31 4.51 4.64
CA SER A 67 -11.29 4.69 3.60
C SER A 67 -11.95 4.85 2.24
N GLY A 68 -11.25 5.58 1.37
CA GLY A 68 -11.65 5.73 -0.02
C GLY A 68 -10.49 6.17 -0.87
N THR A 69 -10.41 5.62 -2.08
CA THR A 69 -9.53 6.14 -3.11
C THR A 69 -10.09 7.47 -3.60
N MET A 70 -9.36 8.56 -3.37
CA MET A 70 -9.76 9.91 -3.76
C MET A 70 -9.31 10.25 -5.17
N LEU A 71 -8.08 9.87 -5.50
CA LEU A 71 -7.48 10.13 -6.81
C LEU A 71 -6.89 8.84 -7.37
N LYS A 72 -6.97 8.71 -8.68
CA LYS A 72 -6.45 7.55 -9.42
C LYS A 72 -5.47 7.97 -10.48
N MET A 73 -4.52 7.09 -10.78
CA MET A 73 -3.57 7.26 -11.89
C MET A 73 -2.79 8.58 -11.85
N ILE A 74 -2.55 9.10 -10.65
CA ILE A 74 -1.78 10.33 -10.45
C ILE A 74 -0.32 10.06 -10.76
N ARG A 75 0.30 10.93 -11.55
CA ARG A 75 1.72 10.79 -11.88
C ARG A 75 2.57 11.39 -10.78
N VAL A 76 3.56 10.63 -10.34
CA VAL A 76 4.67 11.15 -9.55
C VAL A 76 5.67 11.82 -10.48
N ILE A 77 5.93 13.09 -10.25
CA ILE A 77 6.88 13.92 -10.99
C ILE A 77 8.29 13.63 -10.48
N ASP A 78 8.46 13.69 -9.16
CA ASP A 78 9.73 13.59 -8.48
C ASP A 78 9.51 13.18 -7.01
N LEU A 79 10.55 12.70 -6.35
CA LEU A 79 10.55 12.42 -4.92
C LEU A 79 11.87 12.89 -4.33
N LYS A 80 11.82 13.58 -3.18
CA LYS A 80 13.03 14.04 -2.48
C LYS A 80 12.91 13.76 -0.99
N PRO A 81 13.97 13.26 -0.33
CA PRO A 81 14.02 13.26 1.13
C PRO A 81 13.79 14.69 1.65
N SER A 82 13.04 14.82 2.74
CA SER A 82 12.85 16.12 3.38
C SER A 82 14.13 16.54 4.09
N GLU A 83 14.63 17.74 3.77
CA GLU A 83 15.82 18.29 4.44
C GLU A 83 15.56 18.59 5.93
N SER A 84 14.31 18.90 6.28
CA SER A 84 13.93 19.22 7.66
C SER A 84 13.57 18.00 8.50
N ASP A 85 13.25 16.87 7.88
CA ASP A 85 12.85 15.64 8.56
C ASP A 85 13.37 14.42 7.80
N PRO A 86 14.52 13.84 8.22
CA PRO A 86 15.15 12.72 7.53
C PRO A 86 14.27 11.46 7.40
N GLY A 87 13.21 11.33 8.21
CA GLY A 87 12.27 10.21 8.11
C GLY A 87 11.12 10.45 7.13
N LYS A 88 11.14 11.57 6.40
CA LYS A 88 10.08 11.95 5.48
C LYS A 88 10.61 12.11 4.06
N THR A 89 9.73 11.82 3.11
CA THR A 89 9.95 12.05 1.69
C THR A 89 8.85 12.95 1.15
N ILE A 90 9.26 14.02 0.49
CA ILE A 90 8.40 14.91 -0.26
C ILE A 90 8.14 14.27 -1.62
N VAL A 91 6.88 13.99 -1.92
CA VAL A 91 6.43 13.44 -3.19
C VAL A 91 5.79 14.55 -4.00
N TYR A 92 6.30 14.78 -5.21
CA TYR A 92 5.76 15.77 -6.14
C TYR A 92 4.81 15.09 -7.12
N PHE A 93 3.57 15.55 -7.18
CA PHE A 93 2.53 15.03 -8.06
C PHE A 93 2.24 15.97 -9.21
N GLN A 94 1.82 15.38 -10.33
CA GLN A 94 1.24 16.08 -11.45
C GLN A 94 -0.28 15.92 -11.40
N LEU A 95 -0.98 17.03 -11.22
CA LEU A 95 -2.43 17.07 -10.99
C LEU A 95 -3.08 18.06 -11.94
N ASN A 96 -4.30 17.81 -12.38
CA ASN A 96 -5.13 18.89 -12.93
C ASN A 96 -5.62 19.81 -11.77
N PRO A 97 -6.19 21.00 -12.07
CA PRO A 97 -6.62 21.92 -11.01
C PRO A 97 -7.62 21.32 -10.00
N ALA A 98 -8.59 20.54 -10.47
CA ALA A 98 -9.58 19.90 -9.60
C ALA A 98 -8.94 18.83 -8.70
N GLU A 99 -8.07 17.99 -9.27
CA GLU A 99 -7.32 16.98 -8.51
C GLU A 99 -6.43 17.60 -7.43
N ALA A 100 -5.81 18.75 -7.70
CA ALA A 100 -5.01 19.48 -6.72
C ALA A 100 -5.86 19.98 -5.54
N GLU A 101 -7.03 20.55 -5.81
CA GLU A 101 -7.98 20.97 -4.77
C GLU A 101 -8.46 19.79 -3.92
N PHE A 102 -8.79 18.67 -4.56
CA PHE A 102 -9.20 17.45 -3.85
C PHE A 102 -8.07 16.86 -3.01
N LEU A 103 -6.83 16.84 -3.53
CA LEU A 103 -5.69 16.30 -2.79
C LEU A 103 -5.37 17.15 -1.56
N GLU A 104 -5.37 18.48 -1.72
CA GLU A 104 -5.15 19.41 -0.61
C GLU A 104 -6.22 19.21 0.46
N ALA A 105 -7.49 19.21 0.07
CA ALA A 105 -8.60 18.96 1.00
C ALA A 105 -8.43 17.62 1.72
N ALA A 106 -8.13 16.54 1.00
CA ALA A 106 -7.96 15.21 1.57
C ALA A 106 -6.82 15.15 2.61
N SER A 107 -5.74 15.91 2.39
CA SER A 107 -4.61 15.97 3.33
C SER A 107 -4.97 16.59 4.69
N HIS A 108 -6.02 17.43 4.74
CA HIS A 108 -6.53 18.02 5.99
C HIS A 108 -7.55 17.13 6.71
N TYR A 109 -8.16 16.17 6.03
CA TYR A 109 -9.23 15.33 6.59
C TYR A 109 -8.74 14.03 7.24
N GLY A 110 -7.55 13.54 6.88
CA GLY A 110 -7.03 12.29 7.44
C GLY A 110 -5.70 11.83 6.88
N SER A 111 -5.38 10.56 7.12
CA SER A 111 -4.14 9.91 6.69
C SER A 111 -4.19 9.58 5.20
N LEU A 112 -3.17 9.98 4.45
CA LEU A 112 -3.02 9.63 3.04
C LEU A 112 -2.10 8.41 2.85
N TRP A 113 -2.50 7.52 1.95
CA TRP A 113 -1.76 6.35 1.50
C TRP A 113 -1.62 6.40 -0.01
N LEU A 114 -0.47 5.96 -0.50
CA LEU A 114 -0.21 5.83 -1.93
C LEU A 114 -0.18 4.35 -2.28
N SER A 115 -0.79 4.00 -3.40
CA SER A 115 -0.68 2.67 -3.99
C SER A 115 -0.03 2.78 -5.35
N LEU A 116 1.08 2.08 -5.57
CA LEU A 116 1.73 2.03 -6.89
C LEU A 116 0.91 1.18 -7.84
N ARG A 117 0.62 1.74 -9.02
CA ARG A 117 0.09 0.98 -10.16
C ARG A 117 1.23 0.39 -10.99
N LYS A 118 0.96 -0.77 -11.57
CA LYS A 118 1.86 -1.37 -12.56
C LYS A 118 1.97 -0.45 -13.79
N ALA A 119 3.16 -0.40 -14.38
CA ALA A 119 3.35 0.28 -15.66
C ALA A 119 2.41 -0.31 -16.74
N GLY A 120 1.62 0.57 -17.36
CA GLY A 120 0.64 0.19 -18.39
C GLY A 120 -0.73 -0.24 -17.85
N ASP A 121 -0.94 -0.26 -16.53
CA ASP A 121 -2.28 -0.39 -15.97
C ASP A 121 -3.09 0.89 -16.24
N VAL A 122 -4.16 0.73 -17.01
CA VAL A 122 -5.09 1.78 -17.45
C VAL A 122 -6.53 1.44 -17.10
N GLU A 123 -6.77 0.34 -16.38
CA GLU A 123 -8.13 -0.08 -16.08
C GLU A 123 -8.70 0.75 -14.93
N ASP A 124 -9.91 1.27 -15.18
CA ASP A 124 -10.65 2.09 -14.25
C ASP A 124 -11.76 1.25 -13.61
N ALA A 125 -11.37 0.40 -12.65
CA ALA A 125 -12.34 -0.45 -11.95
C ALA A 125 -13.32 0.41 -11.13
N PRO A 126 -14.63 0.11 -11.13
CA PRO A 126 -15.61 0.82 -10.32
C PRO A 126 -15.27 0.70 -8.83
N MET A 127 -15.35 1.81 -8.09
CA MET A 127 -14.92 1.89 -6.69
C MET A 127 -16.10 1.97 -5.73
N GLN A 128 -15.99 1.27 -4.61
CA GLN A 128 -16.85 1.46 -3.45
C GLN A 128 -16.03 2.08 -2.31
N PHE A 129 -16.65 3.01 -1.59
CA PHE A 129 -16.12 3.52 -0.32
C PHE A 129 -16.30 2.46 0.76
N LEU A 130 -15.26 2.21 1.54
CA LEU A 130 -15.28 1.21 2.60
C LEU A 130 -15.37 1.88 3.97
N ASN A 131 -16.27 1.38 4.81
CA ASN A 131 -16.36 1.77 6.22
C ASN A 131 -16.14 0.56 7.13
N TRP A 132 -15.62 0.79 8.35
CA TRP A 132 -15.29 -0.34 9.24
C TRP A 132 -16.49 -1.20 9.63
N SER A 133 -17.70 -0.61 9.72
CA SER A 133 -18.93 -1.37 9.97
C SER A 133 -19.26 -2.36 8.87
N MET A 134 -19.06 -1.99 7.60
CA MET A 134 -19.32 -2.86 6.44
C MET A 134 -18.40 -4.07 6.45
N ILE A 135 -17.14 -3.91 6.89
CA ILE A 135 -16.17 -5.00 7.00
C ILE A 135 -16.59 -6.00 8.08
N LEU A 136 -16.98 -5.49 9.25
CA LEU A 136 -17.43 -6.33 10.35
C LEU A 136 -18.78 -6.99 10.04
N GLU A 137 -19.70 -6.29 9.37
CA GLU A 137 -21.01 -6.80 8.97
C GLU A 137 -20.94 -7.81 7.82
N SER A 138 -20.03 -7.61 6.85
CA SER A 138 -19.83 -8.56 5.76
C SER A 138 -19.36 -9.92 6.30
N GLU A 139 -18.44 -9.95 7.26
CA GLU A 139 -17.95 -11.19 7.88
C GLU A 139 -18.96 -11.83 8.84
N LEU A 140 -19.74 -11.03 9.58
CA LEU A 140 -20.81 -11.57 10.43
C LEU A 140 -21.97 -12.18 9.63
N SER A 141 -22.17 -11.77 8.38
CA SER A 141 -23.15 -12.39 7.47
C SER A 141 -22.65 -13.71 6.84
N ILE A 142 -21.34 -13.93 6.75
CA ILE A 142 -20.72 -15.20 6.30
C ILE A 142 -20.93 -16.31 7.34
N VAL A 143 -21.21 -15.97 8.61
CA VAL A 143 -21.56 -16.95 9.66
C VAL A 143 -23.05 -17.34 9.64
N ARG A 144 -23.91 -16.67 8.86
CA ARG A 144 -25.37 -16.96 8.82
C ARG A 144 -25.99 -17.20 7.45
N ALA A 145 -25.25 -17.01 6.37
CA ALA A 145 -25.71 -17.38 5.03
C ALA A 145 -24.66 -18.30 4.39
N ASP A 146 -25.12 -19.26 3.61
CA ASP A 146 -24.34 -20.17 2.75
C ASP A 146 -23.44 -19.42 1.74
N ALA A 147 -22.51 -18.61 2.22
CA ALA A 147 -21.55 -17.89 1.45
C ALA A 147 -20.44 -18.88 1.07
N LYS A 148 -20.52 -19.40 -0.16
CA LYS A 148 -19.36 -20.02 -0.78
C LYS A 148 -18.21 -19.01 -0.68
N PRO A 149 -17.07 -19.39 -0.08
CA PRO A 149 -15.91 -18.51 -0.03
C PRO A 149 -15.61 -18.07 -1.46
N THR A 150 -15.20 -16.83 -1.65
CA THR A 150 -14.58 -16.40 -2.92
C THR A 150 -13.20 -17.08 -3.01
N GLN A 151 -13.21 -18.40 -3.12
CA GLN A 151 -12.09 -19.20 -3.53
C GLN A 151 -11.86 -18.85 -4.99
N ARG A 152 -10.69 -18.27 -5.26
CA ARG A 152 -10.16 -18.20 -6.61
C ARG A 152 -9.91 -19.65 -7.08
N ILE A 153 -10.87 -20.22 -7.79
CA ILE A 153 -10.62 -21.39 -8.63
C ILE A 153 -9.75 -20.88 -9.78
N LEU A 154 -8.44 -21.13 -9.69
CA LEU A 154 -7.53 -21.03 -10.83
C LEU A 154 -7.91 -22.14 -11.82
N THR A 155 -8.98 -21.93 -12.59
CA THR A 155 -9.34 -22.83 -13.68
C THR A 155 -8.62 -22.41 -14.95
N ARG A 156 -7.54 -23.17 -15.21
CA ARG A 156 -7.12 -23.72 -16.51
C ARG A 156 -6.52 -22.75 -17.55
N GLY A 157 -5.20 -22.88 -17.72
CA GLY A 157 -4.57 -22.72 -19.04
C GLY A 157 -3.20 -22.06 -19.08
N GLY A 158 -2.21 -22.51 -18.29
CA GLY A 158 -0.85 -22.02 -18.45
C GLY A 158 0.10 -22.69 -17.47
N ARG A 159 0.88 -23.63 -17.98
CA ARG A 159 1.94 -24.33 -17.24
C ARG A 159 3.04 -23.31 -16.90
N ALA A 160 2.93 -22.62 -15.78
CA ALA A 160 4.02 -21.81 -15.25
C ALA A 160 4.82 -22.69 -14.28
N SER A 161 5.72 -23.48 -14.87
CA SER A 161 6.75 -24.25 -14.18
C SER A 161 7.62 -23.33 -13.32
N ASP A 162 7.67 -23.59 -12.01
CA ASP A 162 8.81 -23.66 -11.07
C ASP A 162 10.09 -22.81 -11.28
N ALA A 163 10.08 -21.73 -12.07
CA ALA A 163 11.30 -21.01 -12.47
C ALA A 163 11.23 -19.47 -12.33
N VAL A 164 10.31 -18.92 -11.50
CA VAL A 164 10.04 -17.46 -11.49
C VAL A 164 10.41 -16.76 -10.17
N LEU A 165 10.95 -17.49 -9.18
CA LEU A 165 11.31 -16.93 -7.85
C LEU A 165 12.76 -16.42 -7.74
N ALA A 166 13.49 -16.28 -8.83
CA ALA A 166 14.83 -15.70 -8.83
C ALA A 166 14.92 -14.54 -9.82
N GLU A 167 14.48 -13.35 -9.40
CA GLU A 167 15.14 -12.13 -9.84
C GLU A 167 15.04 -11.07 -8.74
N VAL A 168 16.22 -10.63 -8.33
CA VAL A 168 16.50 -9.66 -7.29
C VAL A 168 16.00 -8.28 -7.74
N GLY A 169 15.31 -7.57 -6.83
CA GLY A 169 15.10 -6.12 -6.94
C GLY A 169 13.70 -5.68 -7.35
N GLY A 170 12.75 -5.72 -6.41
CA GLY A 170 11.65 -4.74 -6.29
C GLY A 170 10.72 -4.50 -7.49
N ARG A 171 10.70 -5.34 -8.52
CA ARG A 171 9.85 -5.15 -9.70
C ARG A 171 8.71 -6.16 -9.72
N MET A 172 7.49 -5.63 -9.54
CA MET A 172 6.20 -6.31 -9.65
C MET A 172 6.13 -7.27 -10.85
N ARG A 173 6.09 -8.57 -10.58
CA ARG A 173 5.80 -9.60 -11.60
C ARG A 173 4.31 -9.95 -11.72
N GLU A 174 3.51 -9.77 -10.67
CA GLU A 174 2.05 -9.98 -10.71
C GLU A 174 1.31 -8.65 -10.96
N SER A 175 0.20 -8.71 -11.68
CA SER A 175 -0.63 -7.58 -12.16
C SER A 175 -1.38 -6.80 -11.07
N TYR A 176 -0.89 -6.83 -9.84
CA TYR A 176 -1.54 -6.19 -8.70
C TYR A 176 -0.78 -4.92 -8.31
N PRO A 177 -1.51 -3.83 -8.02
CA PRO A 177 -0.96 -2.68 -7.33
C PRO A 177 -0.19 -3.07 -6.05
N ALA A 178 0.68 -2.18 -5.56
CA ALA A 178 1.41 -2.41 -4.32
C ALA A 178 1.19 -1.31 -3.29
N LEU A 179 1.17 -1.72 -2.04
CA LEU A 179 1.09 -0.86 -0.87
C LEU A 179 2.19 -1.25 0.12
N SER A 180 2.95 -0.28 0.60
CA SER A 180 3.86 -0.47 1.73
C SER A 180 3.12 -0.29 3.05
N VAL A 181 3.32 -1.19 4.01
CA VAL A 181 2.70 -1.13 5.32
C VAL A 181 3.72 -1.40 6.44
N PRO A 182 3.69 -0.63 7.53
CA PRO A 182 4.58 -0.85 8.67
C PRO A 182 4.11 -2.02 9.52
N LEU A 183 5.04 -2.78 10.08
CA LEU A 183 4.75 -3.89 10.98
C LEU A 183 5.85 -4.03 12.02
N ALA A 184 5.48 -4.29 13.28
CA ALA A 184 6.47 -4.58 14.31
C ALA A 184 7.40 -5.74 13.91
N SER A 185 8.70 -5.61 14.17
CA SER A 185 9.73 -6.55 13.71
C SER A 185 9.53 -7.97 14.24
N ASP A 186 8.98 -8.12 15.44
CA ASP A 186 8.63 -9.41 16.04
C ASP A 186 7.51 -10.12 15.25
N LYS A 187 6.54 -9.38 14.71
CA LYS A 187 5.49 -9.88 13.83
C LYS A 187 5.99 -10.14 12.41
N ALA A 188 7.02 -9.42 11.96
CA ALA A 188 7.60 -9.54 10.61
C ALA A 188 8.69 -10.62 10.48
N MET A 189 9.20 -11.15 11.60
CA MET A 189 10.44 -11.94 11.63
C MET A 189 10.42 -13.22 10.79
N PHE A 190 9.22 -13.76 10.53
CA PHE A 190 9.03 -15.00 9.75
C PHE A 190 8.55 -14.75 8.32
N VAL A 191 8.37 -13.51 7.92
CA VAL A 191 7.88 -13.14 6.59
C VAL A 191 9.07 -12.89 5.67
N ARG A 192 9.09 -13.51 4.50
CA ARG A 192 10.11 -13.26 3.47
C ARG A 192 9.47 -12.76 2.18
N PRO A 193 10.22 -12.00 1.35
CA PRO A 193 9.79 -11.71 -0.02
C PRO A 193 9.47 -13.01 -0.77
N GLY A 194 8.33 -13.03 -1.44
CA GLY A 194 7.77 -14.20 -2.12
C GLY A 194 6.87 -15.10 -1.25
N ASP A 195 6.77 -14.85 0.05
CA ASP A 195 5.79 -15.53 0.89
C ASP A 195 4.37 -14.97 0.63
N ARG A 196 3.37 -15.76 1.04
CA ARG A 196 1.95 -15.37 1.05
C ARG A 196 1.52 -15.23 2.50
N ILE A 197 0.74 -14.19 2.81
CA ILE A 197 0.29 -13.91 4.17
C ILE A 197 -1.22 -13.70 4.26
N ASP A 198 -1.76 -13.97 5.44
CA ASP A 198 -3.06 -13.45 5.87
C ASP A 198 -2.84 -12.32 6.87
N VAL A 199 -3.69 -11.30 6.80
CA VAL A 199 -3.65 -10.14 7.69
C VAL A 199 -4.86 -10.21 8.59
N LEU A 200 -4.60 -10.26 9.90
CA LEU A 200 -5.61 -10.22 10.94
C LEU A 200 -5.62 -8.82 11.54
N ALA A 201 -6.82 -8.25 11.72
CA ALA A 201 -7.02 -6.97 12.36
C ALA A 201 -7.83 -7.16 13.64
N THR A 202 -7.28 -6.69 14.76
CA THR A 202 -7.94 -6.69 16.06
C THR A 202 -8.43 -5.30 16.39
N VAL A 203 -9.74 -5.15 16.57
CA VAL A 203 -10.37 -3.86 16.87
C VAL A 203 -11.14 -3.91 18.18
N ARG A 204 -11.08 -2.81 18.92
CA ARG A 204 -11.86 -2.59 20.14
C ARG A 204 -12.94 -1.56 19.85
N ALA A 205 -14.20 -1.98 19.82
CA ALA A 205 -15.37 -1.12 19.67
C ALA A 205 -15.73 -0.35 20.96
N GLY A 206 -14.75 0.36 21.54
CA GLY A 206 -14.88 1.13 22.78
C GLY A 206 -14.25 0.47 24.01
N THR A 207 -14.15 1.24 25.11
CA THR A 207 -13.37 0.90 26.32
C THR A 207 -13.88 -0.33 27.08
N LYS A 208 -15.15 -0.71 26.90
CA LYS A 208 -15.78 -1.87 27.56
C LYS A 208 -16.06 -3.04 26.62
N SER A 209 -15.71 -2.92 25.34
CA SER A 209 -15.94 -3.98 24.36
C SER A 209 -14.80 -4.99 24.37
N HIS A 210 -15.14 -6.26 24.21
CA HIS A 210 -14.12 -7.29 23.97
C HIS A 210 -13.47 -7.04 22.61
N PRO A 211 -12.14 -7.21 22.50
CA PRO A 211 -11.47 -7.12 21.20
C PRO A 211 -12.04 -8.18 20.26
N ILE A 212 -12.33 -7.77 19.03
CA ILE A 212 -12.75 -8.67 17.95
C ILE A 212 -11.59 -8.74 16.95
N THR A 213 -11.14 -9.95 16.65
CA THR A 213 -10.12 -10.20 15.62
C THR A 213 -10.82 -10.74 14.37
N VAL A 214 -10.55 -10.13 13.22
CA VAL A 214 -11.08 -10.57 11.92
C VAL A 214 -9.94 -10.71 10.92
N THR A 215 -10.09 -11.61 9.95
CA THR A 215 -9.16 -11.67 8.82
C THR A 215 -9.56 -10.60 7.81
N VAL A 216 -8.71 -9.61 7.57
CA VAL A 216 -9.00 -8.50 6.64
C VAL A 216 -8.44 -8.73 5.26
N LEU A 217 -7.37 -9.50 5.15
CA LEU A 217 -6.76 -9.87 3.87
C LEU A 217 -6.31 -11.33 3.93
N GLN A 218 -6.48 -12.04 2.82
CA GLN A 218 -6.07 -13.44 2.72
C GLN A 218 -5.22 -13.67 1.48
N ASN A 219 -4.21 -14.53 1.61
CA ASN A 219 -3.37 -14.99 0.52
C ASN A 219 -2.63 -13.87 -0.24
N ILE A 220 -2.16 -12.87 0.49
CA ILE A 220 -1.51 -11.69 -0.05
C ILE A 220 -0.02 -11.98 -0.33
N PRO A 221 0.46 -11.79 -1.57
CA PRO A 221 1.88 -11.87 -1.87
C PRO A 221 2.67 -10.74 -1.21
N VAL A 222 3.78 -11.10 -0.56
CA VAL A 222 4.78 -10.16 -0.04
C VAL A 222 5.84 -9.94 -1.10
N LEU A 223 5.95 -8.71 -1.58
CA LEU A 223 6.92 -8.29 -2.58
C LEU A 223 8.27 -7.95 -1.95
N ASP A 224 8.25 -7.37 -0.74
CA ASP A 224 9.45 -6.99 0.00
C ASP A 224 9.19 -6.99 1.52
N ASN A 225 10.24 -7.23 2.30
CA ASN A 225 10.24 -7.11 3.76
C ASN A 225 11.61 -6.56 4.18
N ARG A 226 11.63 -5.31 4.63
CA ARG A 226 12.86 -4.61 5.05
C ARG A 226 12.69 -4.03 6.44
N LYS A 227 13.80 -3.74 7.12
CA LYS A 227 13.73 -2.94 8.35
C LYS A 227 13.35 -1.50 8.01
N SER A 228 12.55 -0.90 8.87
CA SER A 228 12.24 0.53 8.83
C SER A 228 13.52 1.34 9.04
N GLU A 229 13.70 2.39 8.23
CA GLU A 229 14.80 3.34 8.41
C GLU A 229 14.40 4.46 9.38
N THR A 230 13.10 4.64 9.63
CA THR A 230 12.55 5.75 10.41
C THR A 230 12.11 5.35 11.81
N GLU A 231 11.65 4.12 12.01
CA GLU A 231 11.11 3.59 13.27
C GLU A 231 11.83 2.31 13.70
N ALA A 232 12.67 2.44 14.73
CA ALA A 232 13.38 1.29 15.29
C ALA A 232 12.40 0.23 15.82
N GLY A 233 12.65 -1.04 15.48
CA GLY A 233 11.78 -2.15 15.88
C GLY A 233 10.57 -2.37 14.97
N GLN A 234 10.53 -1.69 13.81
CA GLN A 234 9.59 -1.98 12.75
C GLN A 234 10.28 -2.51 11.49
N ASN A 235 9.51 -3.30 10.75
CA ASN A 235 9.76 -3.67 9.38
C ASN A 235 8.69 -3.04 8.49
N ILE A 236 9.04 -2.82 7.22
CA ILE A 236 8.11 -2.38 6.20
C ILE A 236 7.89 -3.53 5.22
N LEU A 237 6.62 -3.92 5.06
CA LEU A 237 6.21 -4.91 4.08
C LEU A 237 5.69 -4.21 2.83
N LEU A 238 6.16 -4.62 1.65
CA LEU A 238 5.54 -4.27 0.39
C LEU A 238 4.59 -5.38 -0.01
N LEU A 239 3.29 -5.10 -0.06
CA LEU A 239 2.25 -6.08 -0.36
C LEU A 239 1.69 -5.86 -1.76
N ALA A 240 1.48 -6.94 -2.51
CA ALA A 240 0.74 -6.91 -3.77
C ALA A 240 -0.75 -7.10 -3.49
N LEU A 241 -1.55 -6.08 -3.77
CA LEU A 241 -2.96 -5.99 -3.40
C LEU A 241 -3.80 -5.57 -4.60
N ASN A 242 -5.03 -6.07 -4.70
CA ASN A 242 -6.02 -5.49 -5.60
C ASN A 242 -6.58 -4.15 -5.07
N PHE A 243 -7.33 -3.43 -5.90
CA PHE A 243 -7.84 -2.10 -5.55
C PHE A 243 -8.75 -2.08 -4.29
N GLY A 244 -9.55 -3.13 -4.08
CA GLY A 244 -10.35 -3.26 -2.86
C GLY A 244 -9.46 -3.52 -1.65
N GLU A 245 -8.57 -4.51 -1.76
CA GLU A 245 -7.61 -4.93 -0.72
C GLU A 245 -6.72 -3.78 -0.23
N ILE A 246 -6.33 -2.84 -1.10
CA ILE A 246 -5.57 -1.65 -0.72
C ILE A 246 -6.34 -0.78 0.28
N GLN A 247 -7.62 -0.57 0.03
CA GLN A 247 -8.45 0.25 0.91
C GLN A 247 -8.69 -0.45 2.25
N TYR A 248 -8.84 -1.79 2.25
CA TYR A 248 -8.89 -2.60 3.47
C TYR A 248 -7.58 -2.51 4.25
N ALA A 249 -6.43 -2.64 3.57
CA ALA A 249 -5.11 -2.52 4.18
C ALA A 249 -4.91 -1.14 4.81
N ALA A 250 -5.07 -0.07 4.02
CA ALA A 250 -4.90 1.29 4.50
C ALA A 250 -5.77 1.59 5.73
N LEU A 251 -7.04 1.15 5.70
CA LEU A 251 -7.96 1.34 6.82
C LEU A 251 -7.58 0.49 8.04
N ALA A 252 -7.21 -0.77 7.85
CA ALA A 252 -6.83 -1.66 8.94
C ALA A 252 -5.57 -1.17 9.66
N TRP A 253 -4.55 -0.78 8.92
CA TRP A 253 -3.29 -0.29 9.51
C TRP A 253 -3.42 1.05 10.23
N ASP A 254 -4.39 1.89 9.86
CA ASP A 254 -4.64 3.18 10.53
C ASP A 254 -5.52 3.03 11.79
N THR A 255 -6.28 1.93 11.92
CA THR A 255 -7.38 1.84 12.90
C THR A 255 -7.35 0.61 13.80
N ALA A 256 -6.56 -0.41 13.47
CA ALA A 256 -6.57 -1.71 14.13
C ALA A 256 -5.17 -2.13 14.59
N GLU A 257 -5.13 -3.06 15.54
CA GLU A 257 -3.89 -3.79 15.82
C GLU A 257 -3.74 -4.92 14.79
N ILE A 258 -2.62 -4.94 14.07
CA ILE A 258 -2.36 -5.92 13.01
C ILE A 258 -1.57 -7.11 13.54
N GLN A 259 -1.97 -8.31 13.10
CA GLN A 259 -1.19 -9.54 13.18
C GLN A 259 -1.09 -10.18 11.80
N ILE A 260 -0.01 -10.92 11.56
CA ILE A 260 0.24 -11.59 10.29
C ILE A 260 0.36 -13.08 10.52
N LEU A 261 -0.30 -13.84 9.64
CA LEU A 261 -0.14 -15.29 9.55
C LEU A 261 0.57 -15.62 8.24
N SER A 262 1.76 -16.20 8.34
CA SER A 262 2.50 -16.69 7.16
C SER A 262 1.89 -18.00 6.68
N ARG A 263 1.61 -18.10 5.38
CA ARG A 263 1.11 -19.33 4.77
C ARG A 263 2.25 -20.20 4.28
N HIS A 264 2.07 -21.51 4.39
CA HIS A 264 3.03 -22.43 3.82
C HIS A 264 2.93 -22.39 2.28
N LYS A 265 4.07 -22.51 1.57
CA LYS A 265 4.08 -22.47 0.09
C LYS A 265 3.20 -23.54 -0.56
N SER A 266 2.91 -24.64 0.14
CA SER A 266 1.99 -25.68 -0.36
C SER A 266 0.50 -25.35 -0.18
N ASP A 267 0.15 -24.35 0.63
CA ASP A 267 -1.24 -23.94 0.83
C ASP A 267 -1.81 -23.17 -0.38
N GLU A 268 -0.98 -22.93 -1.41
CA GLU A 268 -1.40 -22.40 -2.72
C GLU A 268 -2.44 -23.29 -3.44
N GLN A 269 -2.58 -24.57 -3.05
CA GLN A 269 -3.45 -25.53 -3.75
C GLN A 269 -4.79 -25.88 -3.09
N THR A 270 -5.05 -25.49 -1.85
CA THR A 270 -6.28 -25.96 -1.16
C THR A 270 -7.49 -25.06 -1.41
N SER A 271 -7.97 -25.02 -2.66
CA SER A 271 -9.39 -24.76 -2.96
C SER A 271 -10.22 -26.05 -3.06
N ARG A 272 -9.60 -27.22 -2.86
CA ARG A 272 -10.28 -28.51 -2.65
C ARG A 272 -9.75 -29.15 -1.37
N ARG A 273 -10.34 -28.84 -0.22
CA ARG A 273 -10.39 -29.82 0.86
C ARG A 273 -11.80 -30.38 0.86
N ASP A 274 -11.91 -31.68 0.61
CA ASP A 274 -13.12 -32.42 1.01
C ASP A 274 -13.34 -32.15 2.51
N PRO A 275 -14.59 -31.94 2.95
CA PRO A 275 -14.87 -31.68 4.35
C PRO A 275 -14.23 -32.79 5.20
N VAL A 276 -13.40 -32.39 6.16
CA VAL A 276 -12.82 -33.30 7.13
C VAL A 276 -13.98 -33.96 7.87
N ASN A 277 -14.16 -35.26 7.64
CA ASN A 277 -15.14 -36.05 8.36
C ASN A 277 -14.67 -36.18 9.82
N LEU A 278 -15.27 -35.38 10.70
CA LEU A 278 -14.96 -35.34 12.14
C LEU A 278 -15.46 -36.58 12.89
N ASP A 279 -16.18 -37.51 12.24
CA ASP A 279 -16.68 -38.75 12.87
C ASP A 279 -15.61 -39.86 12.96
N LYS A 280 -14.32 -39.54 12.82
CA LYS A 280 -13.21 -40.50 12.91
C LYS A 280 -12.17 -40.17 13.99
N TRP A 281 -12.57 -39.45 15.04
CA TRP A 281 -11.82 -39.34 16.28
C TRP A 281 -12.70 -39.70 17.46
#